data_AF-A0AAD1RC64-F1
#
_entry.id   AF-A0AAD1RC64-F1
#
_cell.length_a   1.000
_cell.length_b   1.000
_cell.length_c   1.000
_cell.angle_alpha   90.00
_cell.angle_beta   90.00
_cell.angle_gamma   90.00
#
_symmetry.space_group_name_H-M   'P 1'
#
loop_
_entity.id
_entity.type
_entity.pdbx_description
1 polymer ?
#
loop_
_entity_poly.entity_id
_entity_poly.type
_entity_poly.pdbx_seq_one_letter_code
_entity_poly.pdbx_strand_id
1 'polypeptide(L)'
;MGRNRRGDPPKTPRGSQLSQSFLQTPAETRDEAGGSKMAHVSSSPGDPPASTLEGIGEEICTIAASLAMKADLLVLTTTIQDALRAEMGGIRTEVTAQVSCIQELEHSHDAQTARLAATDTALAREGDLLHQLKRSVEDLDNRGRRCNIRVRGMPETEGEEDREETLTALFCLIMHRDAPLAIRCDRAHRALRP
;
A
#
# COMPACT_ATOMS: atom_id res chain seq x y z
N MET A 1 -16.33 -41.69 -17.00
CA MET A 1 -16.97 -40.47 -16.42
C MET A 1 -16.08 -39.91 -15.32
N GLY A 2 -15.14 -39.03 -15.68
CA GLY A 2 -14.20 -38.41 -14.73
C GLY A 2 -14.68 -37.02 -14.36
N ARG A 3 -14.92 -36.77 -13.07
CA ARG A 3 -15.36 -35.47 -12.56
C ARG A 3 -14.19 -34.49 -12.61
N ASN A 4 -14.26 -33.53 -13.54
CA ASN A 4 -13.38 -32.37 -13.58
C ASN A 4 -13.54 -31.55 -12.29
N ARG A 5 -12.53 -31.61 -11.42
CA ARG A 5 -12.37 -30.69 -10.29
C ARG A 5 -12.03 -29.32 -10.88
N ARG A 6 -13.02 -28.42 -10.89
CA ARG A 6 -12.80 -27.00 -11.11
C ARG A 6 -11.91 -26.52 -9.97
N GLY A 7 -10.67 -26.12 -10.30
CA GLY A 7 -9.79 -25.45 -9.36
C GLY A 7 -10.41 -24.12 -8.96
N ASP A 8 -10.56 -23.91 -7.66
CA ASP A 8 -10.97 -22.63 -7.11
C ASP A 8 -9.96 -21.54 -7.51
N PRO A 9 -10.44 -20.32 -7.81
CA PRO A 9 -9.55 -19.21 -8.12
C PRO A 9 -8.67 -18.87 -6.91
N PRO A 10 -7.44 -18.36 -7.13
CA PRO A 10 -6.53 -17.99 -6.06
C PRO A 10 -7.17 -16.91 -5.19
N LYS A 11 -7.31 -17.21 -3.90
CA LYS A 11 -7.67 -16.22 -2.88
C LYS A 11 -6.65 -15.09 -2.93
N THR A 12 -7.10 -13.91 -3.30
CA THR A 12 -6.30 -12.68 -3.25
C THR A 12 -5.74 -12.50 -1.83
N PRO A 13 -4.48 -12.05 -1.71
CA PRO A 13 -3.89 -11.81 -0.40
C PRO A 13 -4.67 -10.70 0.31
N ARG A 14 -5.09 -11.00 1.54
CA ARG A 14 -5.66 -10.07 2.51
C ARG A 14 -4.88 -8.76 2.45
N GLY A 15 -5.63 -7.67 2.25
CA GLY A 15 -5.14 -6.31 2.36
C GLY A 15 -4.23 -6.17 3.56
N SER A 16 -2.99 -5.80 3.27
CA SER A 16 -2.02 -5.39 4.26
C SER A 16 -2.60 -4.20 5.02
N GLN A 17 -3.10 -4.48 6.22
CA GLN A 17 -3.33 -3.50 7.28
C GLN A 17 -1.98 -2.90 7.67
N LEU A 18 -1.40 -2.06 6.80
CA LEU A 18 -0.23 -1.28 7.14
C LEU A 18 -0.70 0.09 7.62
N SER A 19 -0.47 0.30 8.93
CA SER A 19 -0.21 1.57 9.60
C SER A 19 -1.33 2.62 9.59
N GLN A 20 -2.34 2.42 10.45
CA GLN A 20 -3.08 3.53 11.08
C GLN A 20 -2.57 3.84 12.50
N SER A 21 -1.37 3.40 12.88
CA SER A 21 -0.85 3.55 14.24
C SER A 21 0.06 4.76 14.47
N PHE A 22 0.18 5.70 13.52
CA PHE A 22 1.14 6.83 13.64
C PHE A 22 0.56 8.14 14.21
N LEU A 23 -0.74 8.19 14.51
CA LEU A 23 -1.38 9.33 15.19
C LEU A 23 -2.04 8.91 16.51
N GLN A 24 -1.40 8.01 17.27
CA GLN A 24 -1.70 7.92 18.70
C GLN A 24 -1.07 9.12 19.39
N THR A 25 -1.84 10.20 19.45
CA THR A 25 -1.60 11.31 20.37
C THR A 25 -1.49 10.72 21.78
N PRO A 26 -0.41 10.98 22.53
CA PRO A 26 -0.41 10.63 23.94
C PRO A 26 -1.55 11.42 24.59
N ALA A 27 -2.50 10.71 25.17
CA ALA A 27 -3.48 11.28 26.08
C ALA A 27 -2.71 11.77 27.30
N GLU A 28 -2.25 13.03 27.26
CA GLU A 28 -1.72 13.70 28.44
C GLU A 28 -2.85 13.81 29.46
N THR A 29 -2.63 13.04 30.52
CA THR A 29 -3.34 13.05 31.77
C THR A 29 -3.44 14.47 32.28
N ARG A 30 -4.69 14.94 32.34
CA ARG A 30 -5.11 16.16 33.00
C ARG A 30 -4.94 15.97 34.51
N ASP A 31 -3.74 16.27 35.02
CA ASP A 31 -3.52 16.38 36.46
C ASP A 31 -4.14 17.68 36.96
N GLU A 32 -5.38 17.55 37.43
CA GLU A 32 -5.98 18.43 38.42
C GLU A 32 -5.27 18.22 39.76
N ALA A 33 -4.35 19.12 40.15
CA ALA A 33 -4.03 19.35 41.56
C ALA A 33 -3.10 20.57 41.71
N GLY A 34 -3.64 21.67 42.22
CA GLY A 34 -2.80 22.84 42.52
C GLY A 34 -3.55 24.04 43.07
N GLY A 35 -4.41 23.82 44.08
CA GLY A 35 -5.02 24.92 44.82
C GLY A 35 -3.97 25.69 45.61
N SER A 36 -3.67 26.92 45.20
CA SER A 36 -2.92 27.86 46.03
C SER A 36 -3.86 28.82 46.75
N LYS A 37 -4.14 28.48 48.00
CA LYS A 37 -4.54 29.39 49.07
C LYS A 37 -3.40 30.38 49.31
N MET A 38 -3.61 31.66 49.06
CA MET A 38 -2.79 32.70 49.69
C MET A 38 -3.71 33.67 50.42
N ALA A 39 -3.39 33.82 51.71
CA ALA A 39 -4.18 34.45 52.74
C ALA A 39 -4.29 35.97 52.54
N HIS A 40 -5.50 36.46 52.82
CA HIS A 40 -5.82 37.85 53.08
C HIS A 40 -5.22 38.26 54.44
N VAL A 41 -4.08 38.98 54.42
CA VAL A 41 -3.54 39.66 55.60
C VAL A 41 -4.04 41.10 55.59
N SER A 42 -5.01 41.35 56.45
CA SER A 42 -5.44 42.69 56.86
C SER A 42 -4.54 43.13 58.01
N SER A 43 -3.65 44.08 57.77
CA SER A 43 -2.87 44.72 58.83
C SER A 43 -3.07 46.23 58.78
N SER A 44 -3.80 46.68 59.80
CA SER A 44 -3.95 47.97 60.47
C SER A 44 -3.10 49.16 59.97
N PRO A 45 -3.71 50.36 59.85
CA PRO A 45 -3.00 51.62 59.68
C PRO A 45 -2.42 52.05 61.04
N GLY A 46 -1.10 52.15 61.11
CA GLY A 46 -0.38 52.79 62.22
C GLY A 46 0.26 54.08 61.72
N ASP A 47 -0.10 55.20 62.33
CA ASP A 47 0.49 56.52 62.07
C ASP A 47 1.99 56.53 62.42
N PRO A 48 2.88 57.00 61.53
CA PRO A 48 4.25 57.31 61.92
C PRO A 48 4.43 58.79 62.30
N PRO A 49 5.37 59.06 63.22
CA PRO A 49 5.56 60.35 63.89
C PRO A 49 6.23 61.41 63.02
N ALA A 50 5.89 62.66 63.28
CA ALA A 50 6.55 63.84 62.73
C ALA A 50 8.04 63.89 63.14
N SER A 51 8.93 63.45 62.24
CA SER A 51 10.38 63.56 62.42
C SER A 51 11.11 63.79 61.08
N THR A 52 11.79 64.94 61.01
CA THR A 52 13.13 65.12 60.42
C THR A 52 13.29 65.06 58.89
N LEU A 53 13.51 66.24 58.31
CA LEU A 53 13.80 66.54 56.90
C LEU A 53 15.11 65.94 56.34
N GLU A 54 15.84 65.10 57.10
CA GLU A 54 17.09 64.46 56.67
C GLU A 54 16.90 63.04 56.09
N GLY A 55 15.75 62.38 56.30
CA GLY A 55 15.45 61.04 55.76
C GLY A 55 14.93 61.02 54.30
N ILE A 56 14.54 62.18 53.77
CA ILE A 56 13.99 62.33 52.41
C ILE A 56 15.04 61.96 51.34
N GLY A 57 16.34 62.18 51.63
CA GLY A 57 17.42 61.82 50.71
C GLY A 57 17.57 60.31 50.50
N GLU A 58 17.46 59.50 51.56
CA GLU A 58 17.60 58.05 51.47
C GLU A 58 16.40 57.38 50.79
N GLU A 59 15.19 57.88 51.05
CA GLU A 59 13.96 57.45 50.37
C GLU A 59 13.99 57.80 48.87
N ILE A 60 14.48 58.98 48.49
CA ILE A 60 14.63 59.34 47.07
C ILE A 60 15.66 58.44 46.38
N CYS A 61 16.78 58.10 47.04
CA CYS A 61 17.77 57.17 46.48
C CYS A 61 17.21 55.75 46.29
N THR A 62 16.42 55.24 47.23
CA THR A 62 15.76 53.92 47.09
C THR A 62 14.67 53.94 46.02
N ILE A 63 13.88 55.01 45.90
CA ILE A 63 12.92 55.19 44.82
C ILE A 63 13.64 55.27 43.47
N ALA A 64 14.74 56.02 43.36
CA ALA A 64 15.55 56.10 42.15
C ALA A 64 16.17 54.74 41.75
N ALA A 65 16.64 53.95 42.73
CA ALA A 65 17.11 52.59 42.49
C ALA A 65 15.99 51.65 42.01
N SER A 66 14.78 51.79 42.57
CA SER A 66 13.60 51.02 42.14
C SER A 66 13.12 51.39 40.73
N LEU A 67 13.32 52.65 40.31
CA LEU A 67 13.03 53.11 38.95
C LEU A 67 14.02 52.52 37.94
N ALA A 68 15.29 52.35 38.33
CA ALA A 68 16.27 51.65 37.51
C ALA A 68 15.85 50.19 37.25
N MET A 69 15.37 49.48 38.29
CA MET A 69 14.84 48.11 38.14
C MET A 69 13.61 48.04 37.23
N LYS A 70 12.76 49.08 37.23
CA LYS A 70 11.60 49.15 36.33
C LYS A 70 12.03 49.24 34.86
N ALA A 71 13.07 50.00 34.56
CA ALA A 71 13.62 50.09 33.21
C ALA A 71 14.16 48.72 32.74
N ASP A 72 14.91 48.02 33.60
CA ASP A 72 15.44 46.69 33.31
C ASP A 72 14.33 45.66 33.10
N LEU A 73 13.25 45.71 33.90
CA LEU A 73 12.09 44.85 33.72
C LEU A 73 11.40 45.10 32.38
N LEU A 74 11.25 46.37 31.97
CA LEU A 74 10.71 46.70 30.65
C LEU A 74 11.59 46.13 29.54
N VAL A 75 12.91 46.31 29.62
CA VAL A 75 13.86 45.73 28.66
C VAL A 75 13.67 44.21 28.60
N LEU A 76 13.68 43.52 29.74
CA LEU A 76 13.49 42.07 29.80
C LEU A 76 12.15 41.65 29.16
N THR A 77 11.04 42.33 29.47
CA THR A 77 9.74 42.01 28.88
C THR A 77 9.73 42.21 27.36
N THR A 78 10.37 43.26 26.84
CA THR A 78 10.50 43.46 25.40
C THR A 78 11.37 42.40 24.74
N THR A 79 12.50 42.02 25.35
CA THR A 79 13.35 40.93 24.85
C THR A 79 12.62 39.60 24.81
N ILE A 80 11.87 39.26 25.86
CA ILE A 80 11.06 38.03 25.89
C ILE A 80 9.97 38.10 24.82
N GLN A 81 9.29 39.23 24.68
CA GLN A 81 8.23 39.42 23.69
C GLN A 81 8.77 39.26 22.26
N ASP A 82 9.95 39.81 21.98
CA ASP A 82 10.58 39.73 20.66
C ASP A 82 11.12 38.32 20.37
N ALA A 83 11.69 37.64 21.36
CA ALA A 83 12.07 36.24 21.25
C ALA A 83 10.85 35.36 20.95
N LEU A 84 9.75 35.53 21.69
CA LEU A 84 8.50 34.78 21.44
C LEU A 84 7.93 35.06 20.05
N ARG A 85 7.97 36.32 19.59
CA ARG A 85 7.54 36.66 18.22
C ARG A 85 8.43 36.00 17.16
N ALA A 86 9.74 35.97 17.39
CA ALA A 86 10.69 35.33 16.47
C ALA A 86 10.45 33.82 16.39
N GLU A 87 10.32 33.14 17.54
CA GLU A 87 10.01 31.71 17.60
C GLU A 87 8.65 31.38 16.98
N MET A 88 7.62 32.19 17.27
CA MET A 88 6.31 32.04 16.61
C MET A 88 6.40 32.24 15.09
N GLY A 89 7.27 33.13 14.63
CA GLY A 89 7.58 33.31 13.21
C GLY A 89 8.21 32.05 12.62
N GLY A 90 9.23 31.50 13.29
CA GLY A 90 9.88 30.24 12.91
C GLY A 90 8.89 29.08 12.80
N ILE A 91 8.12 28.83 13.85
CA ILE A 91 7.09 27.77 13.87
C ILE A 91 6.10 27.94 12.72
N ARG A 92 5.64 29.17 12.44
CA ARG A 92 4.72 29.43 11.31
C ARG A 92 5.36 29.04 9.98
N THR A 93 6.63 29.40 9.76
CA THR A 93 7.34 29.04 8.52
C THR A 93 7.50 27.53 8.38
N GLU A 94 7.86 26.82 9.46
CA GLU A 94 7.98 25.37 9.47
C GLU A 94 6.64 24.69 9.18
N VAL A 95 5.56 25.12 9.83
CA VAL A 95 4.20 24.60 9.58
C VAL A 95 3.80 24.81 8.12
N THR A 96 4.06 25.98 7.54
CA THR A 96 3.76 26.22 6.11
C THR A 96 4.59 25.33 5.18
N ALA A 97 5.86 25.09 5.50
CA ALA A 97 6.72 24.20 4.73
C ALA A 97 6.24 22.74 4.82
N GLN A 98 5.83 22.29 6.01
CA GLN A 98 5.25 20.97 6.22
C GLN A 98 3.93 20.78 5.44
N VAL A 99 3.04 21.78 5.45
CA VAL A 99 1.79 21.74 4.66
C VAL A 99 2.09 21.61 3.16
N SER A 100 3.07 22.35 2.64
CA SER A 100 3.48 22.23 1.24
C SER A 100 4.03 20.83 0.92
N CYS A 101 4.88 20.29 1.80
CA CYS A 101 5.43 18.94 1.63
C CYS A 101 4.33 17.87 1.64
N ILE A 102 3.35 17.99 2.53
CA ILE A 102 2.20 17.08 2.59
C ILE A 102 1.40 17.13 1.29
N GLN A 103 1.11 18.32 0.76
CA GLN A 103 0.38 18.48 -0.51
C GLN A 103 1.12 17.83 -1.69
N GLU A 104 2.44 17.97 -1.75
CA GLU A 104 3.26 17.31 -2.78
C GLU A 104 3.23 15.78 -2.65
N LEU A 105 3.30 15.27 -1.42
CA LEU A 105 3.21 13.83 -1.14
C LEU A 105 1.83 13.28 -1.49
N GLU A 106 0.75 13.97 -1.16
CA GLU A 106 -0.62 13.60 -1.53
C GLU A 106 -0.77 13.55 -3.06
N HIS A 107 -0.29 14.56 -3.76
CA HIS A 107 -0.34 14.58 -5.23
C HIS A 107 0.47 13.43 -5.86
N SER A 108 1.67 13.17 -5.33
CA SER A 108 2.51 12.04 -5.76
C SER A 108 1.83 10.70 -5.49
N HIS A 109 1.21 10.54 -4.33
CA HIS A 109 0.46 9.35 -3.96
C HIS A 109 -0.74 9.10 -4.88
N ASP A 110 -1.51 10.13 -5.20
CA ASP A 110 -2.64 10.02 -6.13
C ASP A 110 -2.18 9.62 -7.53
N ALA A 111 -1.08 10.20 -8.01
CA ALA A 111 -0.49 9.84 -9.29
C ALA A 111 -0.01 8.37 -9.32
N GLN A 112 0.60 7.89 -8.23
CA GLN A 112 1.02 6.49 -8.10
C GLN A 112 -0.17 5.54 -8.05
N THR A 113 -1.21 5.90 -7.29
CA THR A 113 -2.45 5.13 -7.17
C THR A 113 -3.13 4.99 -8.53
N ALA A 114 -3.20 6.07 -9.31
CA ALA A 114 -3.75 6.05 -10.66
C ALA A 114 -2.92 5.17 -11.61
N ARG A 115 -1.58 5.19 -11.51
CA ARG A 115 -0.69 4.31 -12.31
C ARG A 115 -0.89 2.84 -11.96
N LEU A 116 -0.98 2.50 -10.67
CA LEU A 116 -1.22 1.13 -10.22
C LEU A 116 -2.57 0.60 -10.75
N ALA A 117 -3.63 1.40 -10.64
CA ALA A 117 -4.93 1.04 -11.19
C ALA A 117 -4.86 0.80 -12.72
N ALA A 118 -4.14 1.64 -13.46
CA ALA A 118 -3.94 1.45 -14.89
C ALA A 118 -3.18 0.14 -15.19
N THR A 119 -2.10 -0.17 -14.46
CA THR A 119 -1.35 -1.41 -14.65
C THR A 119 -2.17 -2.66 -14.33
N ASP A 120 -3.01 -2.62 -13.28
CA ASP A 120 -3.89 -3.73 -12.93
C ASP A 120 -4.90 -4.01 -14.04
N THR A 121 -5.48 -2.96 -14.64
CA THR A 121 -6.39 -3.14 -15.79
C THR A 121 -5.68 -3.70 -17.02
N ALA A 122 -4.41 -3.35 -17.25
CA ALA A 122 -3.62 -3.90 -18.35
C ALA A 122 -3.31 -5.39 -18.13
N LEU A 123 -2.88 -5.75 -16.91
CA LEU A 123 -2.62 -7.15 -16.54
C LEU A 123 -3.87 -8.02 -16.65
N ALA A 124 -5.04 -7.51 -16.26
CA ALA A 124 -6.30 -8.22 -16.43
C ALA A 124 -6.60 -8.52 -17.91
N ARG A 125 -6.42 -7.52 -18.78
CA ARG A 125 -6.62 -7.68 -20.24
C ARG A 125 -5.64 -8.68 -20.86
N GLU A 126 -4.38 -8.64 -20.46
CA GLU A 126 -3.37 -9.60 -20.91
C GLU A 126 -3.70 -11.02 -20.44
N GLY A 127 -4.18 -11.17 -19.20
CA GLY A 127 -4.67 -12.44 -18.67
C GLY A 127 -5.82 -13.02 -19.51
N ASP A 128 -6.78 -12.19 -19.90
CA ASP A 128 -7.89 -12.60 -20.77
C ASP A 128 -7.40 -13.02 -22.16
N LEU A 129 -6.46 -12.27 -22.75
CA LEU A 129 -5.88 -12.60 -24.06
C LEU A 129 -5.10 -13.91 -24.03
N LEU A 130 -4.28 -14.14 -22.99
CA LEU A 130 -3.57 -15.41 -22.80
C LEU A 130 -4.55 -16.58 -22.66
N HIS A 131 -5.66 -16.38 -21.95
CA HIS A 131 -6.68 -17.41 -21.79
C HIS A 131 -7.39 -17.73 -23.12
N GLN A 132 -7.71 -16.72 -23.91
CA GLN A 132 -8.29 -16.90 -25.25
C GLN A 132 -7.31 -17.62 -26.19
N LEU A 133 -6.04 -17.24 -26.16
CA LEU A 133 -5.00 -17.87 -26.97
C LEU A 133 -4.84 -19.34 -26.60
N LYS A 134 -4.79 -19.67 -25.30
CA LYS A 134 -4.75 -21.07 -24.84
C LYS A 134 -5.93 -21.88 -25.36
N ARG A 135 -7.16 -21.35 -25.26
CA ARG A 135 -8.35 -22.01 -25.82
C ARG A 135 -8.26 -22.22 -27.32
N SER A 136 -7.75 -21.24 -28.06
CA SER A 136 -7.56 -21.33 -29.51
C SER A 136 -6.55 -22.44 -29.86
N VAL A 137 -5.41 -22.49 -29.17
CA VAL A 137 -4.40 -23.54 -29.33
C VAL A 137 -4.98 -24.92 -29.02
N GLU A 138 -5.71 -25.04 -27.90
CA GLU A 138 -6.39 -26.30 -27.55
C GLU A 138 -7.42 -26.73 -28.61
N ASP A 139 -8.18 -25.80 -29.17
CA ASP A 139 -9.14 -26.11 -30.24
C ASP A 139 -8.42 -26.54 -31.52
N LEU A 140 -7.35 -25.85 -31.92
CA LEU A 140 -6.53 -26.23 -33.08
C LEU A 140 -5.88 -27.61 -32.90
N ASP A 141 -5.33 -27.89 -31.72
CA ASP A 141 -4.78 -29.21 -31.37
C ASP A 141 -5.85 -30.30 -31.42
N ASN A 142 -7.04 -30.01 -30.88
CA ASN A 142 -8.16 -30.94 -30.93
C ASN A 142 -8.60 -31.19 -32.37
N ARG A 143 -8.71 -30.16 -33.21
CA ARG A 143 -9.05 -30.32 -34.64
C ARG A 143 -7.99 -31.12 -35.39
N GLY A 144 -6.71 -30.86 -35.12
CA GLY A 144 -5.60 -31.63 -35.69
C GLY A 144 -5.63 -33.10 -35.28
N ARG A 145 -6.09 -33.41 -34.05
CA ARG A 145 -6.20 -34.78 -33.54
C ARG A 145 -7.48 -35.51 -33.95
N ARG A 146 -8.55 -34.81 -34.36
CA ARG A 146 -9.84 -35.44 -34.73
C ARG A 146 -9.71 -36.46 -35.86
N CYS A 147 -8.76 -36.26 -36.77
CA CYS A 147 -8.51 -37.18 -37.88
C CYS A 147 -7.52 -38.31 -37.52
N ASN A 148 -6.93 -38.28 -36.33
CA ASN A 148 -5.90 -39.26 -35.94
C ASN A 148 -6.56 -40.44 -35.22
N ILE A 149 -6.54 -41.61 -35.85
CA ILE A 149 -7.00 -42.86 -35.25
C ILE A 149 -5.82 -43.52 -34.53
N ARG A 150 -6.01 -43.91 -33.27
CA ARG A 150 -5.03 -44.67 -32.49
C ARG A 150 -5.47 -46.12 -32.38
N VAL A 151 -4.76 -47.01 -33.06
CA VAL A 151 -4.96 -48.46 -32.95
C VAL A 151 -4.03 -49.01 -31.86
N ARG A 152 -4.58 -49.80 -30.93
CA ARG A 152 -3.83 -50.43 -29.82
C ARG A 152 -3.87 -51.95 -29.98
N GLY A 153 -2.84 -52.63 -29.47
CA GLY A 153 -2.77 -54.11 -29.52
C GLY A 153 -2.27 -54.68 -30.85
N MET A 154 -1.75 -53.85 -31.75
CA MET A 154 -1.08 -54.32 -32.96
C MET A 154 0.25 -55.00 -32.60
N PRO A 155 0.52 -56.22 -33.11
CA PRO A 155 1.78 -56.91 -32.85
C PRO A 155 2.98 -56.09 -33.35
N GLU A 156 4.13 -56.21 -32.67
CA GLU A 156 5.33 -55.43 -33.01
C GLU A 156 6.06 -55.97 -34.26
N THR A 157 5.72 -57.16 -34.74
CA THR A 157 6.41 -57.88 -35.83
C THR A 157 6.18 -57.35 -37.23
N GLU A 158 5.20 -56.48 -37.43
CA GLU A 158 4.93 -55.88 -38.75
C GLU A 158 6.00 -54.84 -39.09
N GLY A 159 6.70 -55.07 -40.21
CA GLY A 159 7.66 -54.14 -40.80
C GLY A 159 7.01 -52.78 -41.09
N GLU A 160 7.83 -51.75 -41.26
CA GLU A 160 7.32 -50.40 -41.53
C GLU A 160 6.57 -50.29 -42.87
N GLU A 161 6.92 -51.15 -43.83
CA GLU A 161 6.36 -51.20 -45.19
C GLU A 161 4.93 -51.78 -45.24
N ASP A 162 4.56 -52.68 -44.31
CA ASP A 162 3.27 -53.41 -44.35
C ASP A 162 2.15 -52.77 -43.50
N ARG A 163 2.40 -51.60 -42.90
CA ARG A 163 1.45 -50.99 -41.93
C ARG A 163 0.15 -50.55 -42.59
N GLU A 164 0.22 -49.95 -43.77
CA GLU A 164 -0.98 -49.47 -44.47
C GLU A 164 -1.85 -50.63 -44.95
N GLU A 165 -1.23 -51.70 -45.45
CA GLU A 165 -1.94 -52.91 -45.85
C GLU A 165 -2.63 -53.57 -44.66
N THR A 166 -1.91 -53.71 -43.54
CA THR A 166 -2.47 -54.31 -42.33
C THR A 166 -3.60 -53.48 -41.75
N LEU A 167 -3.46 -52.14 -41.73
CA LEU A 167 -4.55 -51.24 -41.34
C LEU A 167 -5.74 -51.36 -42.27
N THR A 168 -5.52 -51.43 -43.59
CA THR A 168 -6.59 -51.59 -44.59
C THR A 168 -7.33 -52.91 -44.40
N ALA A 169 -6.61 -54.02 -44.19
CA ALA A 169 -7.20 -55.32 -43.90
C ALA A 169 -8.01 -55.30 -42.60
N LEU A 170 -7.47 -54.69 -41.53
CA LEU A 170 -8.16 -54.53 -40.25
C LEU A 170 -9.47 -53.75 -40.40
N PHE A 171 -9.45 -52.62 -41.12
CA PHE A 171 -10.65 -51.81 -41.33
C PHE A 171 -11.68 -52.50 -42.22
N CYS A 172 -11.25 -53.22 -43.27
CA CYS A 172 -12.17 -54.01 -44.10
C CYS A 172 -12.85 -55.11 -43.28
N LEU A 173 -12.09 -55.76 -42.38
CA LEU A 173 -12.62 -56.76 -41.44
C LEU A 173 -13.66 -56.14 -40.48
N ILE A 174 -13.36 -54.99 -39.87
CA ILE A 174 -14.27 -54.30 -38.94
C ILE A 174 -15.54 -53.80 -39.64
N MET A 175 -15.42 -53.29 -40.86
CA MET A 175 -16.56 -52.76 -41.63
C MET A 175 -17.31 -53.83 -42.42
N HIS A 176 -16.91 -55.10 -42.32
CA HIS A 176 -17.50 -56.22 -43.06
C HIS A 176 -17.58 -55.98 -44.57
N ARG A 177 -16.45 -55.59 -45.17
CA ARG A 177 -16.32 -55.39 -46.62
C ARG A 177 -15.33 -56.37 -47.24
N ASP A 178 -15.74 -56.98 -48.35
CA ASP A 178 -14.98 -58.04 -49.04
C ASP A 178 -13.88 -57.50 -49.98
N ALA A 179 -13.98 -56.23 -50.40
CA ALA A 179 -13.01 -55.60 -51.29
C ALA A 179 -12.18 -54.54 -50.54
N PRO A 180 -10.85 -54.45 -50.77
CA PRO A 180 -10.01 -53.45 -50.13
C PRO A 180 -10.42 -52.06 -50.62
N LEU A 181 -11.19 -51.35 -49.80
CA LEU A 181 -11.42 -49.93 -49.99
C LEU A 181 -10.07 -49.24 -49.76
N ALA A 182 -9.54 -48.55 -50.76
CA ALA A 182 -8.31 -47.78 -50.59
C ALA A 182 -8.53 -46.68 -49.55
N ILE A 183 -8.09 -46.92 -48.31
CA ILE A 183 -8.13 -45.94 -47.23
C ILE A 183 -6.94 -45.02 -47.43
N ARG A 184 -7.20 -43.75 -47.75
CA ARG A 184 -6.13 -42.75 -47.85
C ARG A 184 -5.59 -42.46 -46.46
N CYS A 185 -4.39 -42.93 -46.17
CA CYS A 185 -3.64 -42.57 -44.98
C CYS A 185 -2.60 -41.51 -45.34
N ASP A 186 -2.61 -40.34 -44.70
CA ASP A 186 -1.57 -39.34 -44.94
C ASP A 186 -0.26 -39.72 -44.20
N ARG A 187 -0.35 -40.42 -43.05
CA ARG A 187 0.82 -40.89 -42.28
C ARG A 187 0.45 -42.02 -41.31
N ALA A 188 1.08 -43.19 -41.47
CA ALA A 188 1.00 -44.29 -40.51
C ALA A 188 2.32 -44.45 -39.74
N HIS A 189 2.28 -44.33 -38.41
CA HIS A 189 3.48 -44.50 -37.58
C HIS A 189 3.13 -45.07 -36.20
N ARG A 190 4.09 -45.75 -35.57
CA ARG A 190 3.97 -46.14 -34.17
C ARG A 190 4.15 -44.90 -33.29
N ALA A 191 3.29 -44.75 -32.29
CA ALA A 191 3.51 -43.75 -31.26
C ALA A 191 4.76 -44.12 -30.45
N LEU A 192 5.61 -43.13 -30.14
CA LEU A 192 6.68 -43.32 -29.17
C LEU A 192 6.08 -43.81 -27.85
N ARG A 193 6.66 -44.86 -27.26
CA ARG A 193 6.27 -45.29 -25.91
C ARG A 193 6.50 -44.10 -24.96
N PRO A 194 5.54 -43.81 -24.05
CA PRO A 194 5.77 -42.85 -22.98
C PRO A 194 6.87 -43.33 -22.03
#